data_AF-A0A7D5TUR6-F1
#
_entry.id   AF-A0A7D5TUR6-F1
#
_cell.length_a   1.000
_cell.length_b   1.000
_cell.length_c   1.000
_cell.angle_alpha   90.00
_cell.angle_beta   90.00
_cell.angle_gamma   90.00
#
_symmetry.space_group_name_H-M   'P 1'
#
loop_
_entity.id
_entity.type
_entity.pdbx_description
1 polymer ?
#
loop_
_entity_poly.entity_id
_entity_poly.type
_entity_poly.pdbx_seq_one_letter_code
_entity_poly.pdbx_strand_id
1 'polypeptide(L)'
;MVDMEPFCEYCEFGGDRVYLLVALARAKENEGTTSNAAPAIRKVVESEGELARKAAELAHAASRFDERFRLYLTANARDALKATFELRRSMDDWLEGRIHGDEGVRGKFKRVDGEFLSTLQSDACRDETNFVFDLDDATAADRDTLVEDLRGHTEVALTRETPNGYHVVTEPFNYNELTTAVEYELKTDGMVFVSYLDG
;
A
#
# COMPACT_ATOMS: atom_id res chain seq x y z
N MET A 1 0.23 -2.12 -20.71
CA MET A 1 1.22 -1.49 -19.81
C MET A 1 0.43 -0.84 -18.70
N VAL A 2 0.85 -0.99 -17.44
CA VAL A 2 0.14 -0.36 -16.31
C VAL A 2 0.30 1.14 -16.44
N ASP A 3 -0.83 1.86 -16.44
CA ASP A 3 -0.82 3.31 -16.41
C ASP A 3 -0.44 3.80 -15.01
N MET A 4 0.69 4.49 -14.92
CA MET A 4 1.27 5.00 -13.67
C MET A 4 1.25 6.52 -13.58
N GLU A 5 0.84 7.23 -14.64
CA GLU A 5 0.90 8.69 -14.71
C GLU A 5 0.16 9.37 -13.54
N PRO A 6 -1.06 8.95 -13.15
CA PRO A 6 -1.75 9.54 -12.00
C PRO A 6 -0.99 9.40 -10.67
N PHE A 7 -0.13 8.37 -10.54
CA PHE A 7 0.65 8.14 -9.33
C PHE A 7 1.96 8.91 -9.32
N CYS A 8 2.47 9.31 -10.49
CA CYS A 8 3.64 10.18 -10.59
C CYS A 8 3.33 11.59 -10.05
N GLU A 9 2.13 12.11 -10.35
CA GLU A 9 1.68 13.42 -9.85
C GLU A 9 1.37 13.40 -8.35
N TYR A 10 0.88 12.26 -7.86
CA TYR A 10 0.44 12.08 -6.48
C TYR A 10 1.59 11.79 -5.50
N CYS A 11 2.59 11.01 -5.90
CA CYS A 11 3.66 10.59 -4.99
C CYS A 11 4.72 11.68 -4.78
N GLU A 12 4.97 12.02 -3.52
CA GLU A 12 6.03 12.95 -3.13
C GLU A 12 7.32 12.21 -2.76
N PHE A 13 8.33 12.31 -3.62
CA PHE A 13 9.64 11.71 -3.38
C PHE A 13 10.66 12.72 -2.83
N GLY A 14 11.57 12.25 -1.97
CA GLY A 14 12.66 13.06 -1.43
C GLY A 14 13.10 12.63 -0.04
N GLY A 15 14.36 12.88 0.31
CA GLY A 15 14.93 12.41 1.58
C GLY A 15 14.90 10.88 1.66
N ASP A 16 14.33 10.34 2.75
CA ASP A 16 14.15 8.90 2.97
C ASP A 16 12.73 8.42 2.65
N ARG A 17 11.91 9.25 1.97
CA ARG A 17 10.55 8.90 1.56
C ARG A 17 10.54 7.90 0.43
N VAL A 18 9.82 6.80 0.62
CA VAL A 18 9.62 5.75 -0.38
C VAL A 18 8.17 5.29 -0.40
N TYR A 19 7.72 4.79 -1.55
CA TYR A 19 6.41 4.12 -1.65
C TYR A 19 6.60 2.63 -1.89
N LEU A 20 5.60 1.83 -1.52
CA LEU A 20 5.59 0.39 -1.77
C LEU A 20 4.57 0.06 -2.85
N LEU A 21 5.04 -0.53 -3.94
CA LEU A 21 4.18 -1.28 -4.87
C LEU A 21 4.05 -2.72 -4.38
N VAL A 22 2.81 -3.22 -4.36
CA VAL A 22 2.47 -4.54 -3.84
C VAL A 22 1.59 -5.27 -4.85
N ALA A 23 2.09 -6.34 -5.43
CA ALA A 23 1.29 -7.31 -6.16
C ALA A 23 0.78 -8.36 -5.16
N LEU A 24 -0.53 -8.47 -5.00
CA LEU A 24 -1.18 -9.38 -4.04
C LEU A 24 -2.20 -10.28 -4.74
N ALA A 25 -1.99 -11.60 -4.66
CA ALA A 25 -2.98 -12.58 -5.07
C ALA A 25 -4.04 -12.73 -3.97
N ARG A 26 -5.25 -12.21 -4.17
CA ARG A 26 -6.29 -12.29 -3.13
C ARG A 26 -6.99 -13.64 -3.16
N ALA A 27 -7.21 -14.24 -1.98
CA ALA A 27 -7.95 -15.50 -1.85
C ALA A 27 -9.39 -15.42 -2.42
N LYS A 28 -10.02 -14.24 -2.38
CA LYS A 28 -11.36 -14.02 -2.98
C LYS A 28 -11.38 -14.19 -4.51
N GLU A 29 -10.23 -14.09 -5.16
CA GLU A 29 -10.09 -14.09 -6.63
C GLU A 29 -9.35 -15.32 -7.14
N ASN A 30 -8.79 -16.13 -6.23
CA ASN A 30 -7.97 -17.29 -6.52
C ASN A 30 -8.49 -18.46 -5.69
N GLU A 31 -9.38 -19.25 -6.30
CA GLU A 31 -9.98 -20.42 -5.65
C GLU A 31 -8.89 -21.43 -5.25
N GLY A 32 -8.90 -21.87 -3.99
CA GLY A 32 -7.90 -22.81 -3.46
C GLY A 32 -6.68 -22.16 -2.81
N THR A 33 -6.46 -20.85 -2.97
CA THR A 33 -5.40 -20.13 -2.27
C THR A 33 -5.86 -19.76 -0.85
N THR A 34 -5.23 -20.33 0.19
CA THR A 34 -5.48 -19.88 1.57
C THR A 34 -4.84 -18.50 1.80
N SER A 35 -5.42 -17.66 2.65
CA SER A 35 -4.94 -16.28 2.91
C SER A 35 -3.48 -16.20 3.36
N ASN A 36 -2.94 -17.26 3.97
CA ASN A 36 -1.54 -17.35 4.41
C ASN A 36 -0.57 -17.89 3.34
N ALA A 37 -1.09 -18.38 2.21
CA ALA A 37 -0.31 -18.92 1.09
C ALA A 37 -0.30 -17.99 -0.13
N ALA A 38 -1.19 -17.00 -0.16
CA ALA A 38 -1.28 -15.99 -1.21
C ALA A 38 0.07 -15.28 -1.44
N PRO A 39 0.67 -15.41 -2.64
CA PRO A 39 1.90 -14.70 -2.95
C PRO A 39 1.68 -13.18 -2.86
N ALA A 40 2.56 -12.52 -2.11
CA ALA A 40 2.65 -11.07 -2.03
C ALA A 40 4.06 -10.65 -2.45
N ILE A 41 4.16 -9.93 -3.56
CA ILE A 41 5.43 -9.45 -4.10
C ILE A 41 5.46 -7.95 -3.91
N ARG A 42 6.49 -7.46 -3.23
CA ARG A 42 6.63 -6.05 -2.86
C ARG A 42 7.87 -5.44 -3.51
N LYS A 43 7.77 -4.20 -3.96
CA LYS A 43 8.87 -3.41 -4.48
C LYS A 43 8.84 -2.02 -3.84
N VAL A 44 10.00 -1.59 -3.35
CA VAL A 44 10.23 -0.20 -2.95
C VAL A 44 10.40 0.64 -4.20
N VAL A 45 9.77 1.81 -4.19
CA VAL A 45 9.86 2.86 -5.20
C VAL A 45 10.48 4.07 -4.52
N GLU A 46 11.68 4.44 -4.93
CA GLU A 46 12.47 5.51 -4.29
C GLU A 46 12.42 6.83 -5.05
N SER A 47 11.94 6.80 -6.30
CA SER A 47 11.72 8.00 -7.10
C SER A 47 10.65 7.79 -8.15
N GLU A 48 10.12 8.89 -8.67
CA GLU A 48 9.08 8.93 -9.71
C GLU A 48 9.47 8.07 -10.94
N GLY A 49 10.73 8.20 -11.40
CA GLY A 49 11.26 7.44 -12.54
C GLY A 49 11.32 5.92 -12.33
N GLU A 50 11.10 5.43 -11.10
CA GLU A 50 11.03 4.00 -10.81
C GLU A 50 9.62 3.42 -10.91
N LEU A 51 8.55 4.22 -10.79
CA LEU A 51 7.16 3.72 -10.68
C LEU A 51 6.80 2.74 -11.80
N ALA A 52 6.89 3.20 -13.05
CA ALA A 52 6.54 2.39 -14.22
C ALA A 52 7.44 1.14 -14.36
N ARG A 53 8.74 1.29 -14.09
CA ARG A 53 9.70 0.18 -14.16
C ARG A 53 9.40 -0.88 -13.10
N LYS A 54 9.18 -0.49 -11.84
CA LYS A 54 8.89 -1.40 -10.73
C LYS A 54 7.52 -2.07 -10.91
N ALA A 55 6.53 -1.36 -11.45
CA ALA A 55 5.25 -1.94 -11.84
C ALA A 55 5.43 -3.03 -12.93
N ALA A 56 6.27 -2.77 -13.95
CA ALA A 56 6.58 -3.76 -14.98
C ALA A 56 7.37 -4.97 -14.43
N GLU A 57 8.31 -4.75 -13.50
CA GLU A 57 9.00 -5.84 -12.78
C GLU A 57 8.02 -6.72 -12.00
N LEU A 58 7.03 -6.10 -11.32
CA LEU A 58 5.98 -6.81 -10.60
C LEU A 58 5.05 -7.57 -11.55
N ALA A 59 4.65 -6.96 -12.67
CA ALA A 59 3.87 -7.63 -13.70
C ALA A 59 4.60 -8.88 -14.23
N HIS A 60 5.89 -8.74 -14.53
CA HIS A 60 6.70 -9.87 -14.97
C HIS A 60 6.88 -10.93 -13.86
N ALA A 61 7.03 -10.52 -12.60
CA ALA A 61 7.13 -11.45 -11.48
C ALA A 61 5.81 -12.21 -11.26
N ALA A 62 4.68 -11.52 -11.36
CA ALA A 62 3.34 -12.09 -11.28
C ALA A 62 3.08 -13.08 -12.41
N SER A 63 3.61 -12.84 -13.62
CA SER A 63 3.44 -13.71 -14.80
C SER A 63 4.08 -15.12 -14.69
N ARG A 64 4.52 -15.53 -13.49
CA ARG A 64 5.13 -16.83 -13.17
C ARG A 64 4.20 -17.70 -12.33
N PHE A 65 3.03 -17.17 -12.02
CA PHE A 65 2.03 -17.72 -11.13
C PHE A 65 0.74 -17.90 -11.95
N ASP A 66 -0.08 -18.89 -11.63
CA ASP A 66 -1.38 -19.04 -12.32
C ASP A 66 -2.45 -18.10 -11.73
N GLU A 67 -2.14 -17.50 -10.57
CA GLU A 67 -3.03 -16.59 -9.85
C GLU A 67 -3.15 -15.21 -10.50
N ARG A 68 -4.33 -14.60 -10.34
CA ARG A 68 -4.55 -13.20 -10.65
C ARG A 68 -4.13 -12.32 -9.47
N PHE A 69 -3.38 -11.25 -9.77
CA PHE A 69 -2.89 -10.32 -8.77
C PHE A 69 -3.58 -8.97 -8.88
N ARG A 70 -3.77 -8.31 -7.74
CA ARG A 70 -4.02 -6.88 -7.68
C ARG A 70 -2.73 -6.14 -7.39
N LEU A 71 -2.42 -5.14 -8.20
CA LEU A 71 -1.34 -4.21 -7.94
C LEU A 71 -1.87 -3.04 -7.11
N TYR A 72 -1.14 -2.73 -6.06
CA TYR A 72 -1.44 -1.70 -5.10
C TYR A 72 -0.21 -0.79 -4.92
N LEU A 73 -0.46 0.47 -4.54
CA LEU A 73 0.55 1.42 -4.08
C LEU A 73 0.18 1.88 -2.66
N THR A 74 1.13 2.05 -1.74
CA THR A 74 0.82 2.64 -0.43
C THR A 74 0.28 4.06 -0.59
N ALA A 75 -0.76 4.41 0.16
CA ALA A 75 -1.37 5.74 0.12
C ALA A 75 -0.56 6.82 0.88
N ASN A 76 0.52 6.42 1.54
CA ASN A 76 1.40 7.30 2.26
C ASN A 76 2.83 6.90 1.96
N ALA A 77 3.70 7.89 1.84
CA ALA A 77 5.14 7.63 1.86
C ALA A 77 5.53 6.94 3.17
N ARG A 78 6.54 6.09 3.08
CA ARG A 78 7.21 5.43 4.20
C ARG A 78 8.59 6.05 4.38
N ASP A 79 9.03 6.13 5.62
CA ASP A 79 10.38 6.58 5.98
C ASP A 79 11.31 5.36 6.05
N ALA A 80 12.19 5.24 5.05
CA ALA A 80 13.15 4.15 4.94
C ALA A 80 14.24 4.18 6.03
N LEU A 81 14.61 5.37 6.51
CA LEU A 81 15.58 5.52 7.59
C LEU A 81 14.97 5.08 8.92
N LYS A 82 13.73 5.50 9.20
CA LYS A 82 12.98 5.03 10.36
C LYS A 82 12.78 3.52 10.33
N ALA A 83 12.41 2.96 9.19
CA ALA A 83 12.28 1.51 9.02
C ALA A 83 13.59 0.77 9.31
N THR A 84 14.73 1.34 8.93
CA THR A 84 16.05 0.78 9.23
C THR A 84 16.29 0.73 10.75
N PHE A 85 15.97 1.79 11.48
CA PHE A 85 16.11 1.81 12.93
C PHE A 85 15.12 0.89 13.65
N GLU A 86 13.87 0.80 13.19
CA GLU A 86 12.88 -0.12 13.75
C GLU A 86 13.25 -1.59 13.49
N LEU A 87 13.77 -1.90 12.30
CA LEU A 87 14.28 -3.23 11.99
C LEU A 87 15.47 -3.58 12.90
N ARG A 88 16.39 -2.64 13.11
CA ARG A 88 17.53 -2.85 14.03
C ARG A 88 17.05 -3.18 15.45
N ARG A 89 16.08 -2.45 15.99
CA ARG A 89 15.49 -2.76 17.31
C ARG A 89 14.87 -4.16 17.32
N SER A 90 14.11 -4.49 16.27
CA SER A 90 13.51 -5.82 16.13
C SER A 90 14.58 -6.93 16.10
N MET A 91 15.72 -6.68 15.44
CA MET A 91 16.83 -7.63 15.40
C MET A 91 17.48 -7.82 16.78
N ASP A 92 17.58 -6.79 17.60
CA ASP A 92 18.05 -6.90 18.99
C ASP A 92 17.10 -7.81 19.80
N ASP A 93 15.78 -7.63 19.66
CA ASP A 93 14.78 -8.51 20.29
C ASP A 93 14.89 -9.97 19.80
N TRP A 94 15.16 -10.18 18.50
CA TRP A 94 15.35 -11.51 17.94
C TRP A 94 16.62 -12.18 18.47
N LEU A 95 17.69 -11.42 18.70
CA LEU A 95 18.92 -11.93 19.33
C LEU A 95 18.65 -12.32 20.78
N GLU A 96 17.94 -11.50 21.55
CA GLU A 96 17.55 -11.83 22.92
C GLU A 96 16.68 -13.09 22.97
N GLY A 97 15.65 -13.17 22.12
CA GLY A 97 14.81 -14.36 21.98
C GLY A 97 15.63 -15.62 21.69
N ARG A 98 16.63 -15.52 20.80
CA ARG A 98 17.54 -16.63 20.49
C ARG A 98 18.37 -17.07 21.70
N ILE A 99 18.90 -16.12 22.47
CA ILE A 99 19.66 -16.41 23.70
C ILE A 99 18.77 -17.14 24.72
N HIS A 100 17.48 -16.83 24.74
CA HIS A 100 16.48 -17.47 25.60
C HIS A 100 15.81 -18.71 24.98
N GLY A 101 16.30 -19.21 23.84
CA GLY A 101 15.86 -20.49 23.25
C GLY A 101 14.70 -20.42 22.25
N ASP A 102 14.30 -19.23 21.78
CA ASP A 102 13.35 -19.10 20.67
C ASP A 102 14.04 -19.44 19.34
N GLU A 103 13.85 -20.66 18.85
CA GLU A 103 14.37 -21.12 17.55
C GLU A 103 13.63 -20.50 16.34
N GLY A 104 12.44 -19.91 16.55
CA GLY A 104 11.63 -19.28 15.50
C GLY A 104 12.31 -18.03 14.89
N VAL A 105 13.13 -17.33 15.66
CA VAL A 105 13.85 -16.12 15.22
C VAL A 105 14.87 -16.38 14.12
N ARG A 106 15.39 -17.61 13.99
CA ARG A 106 16.34 -17.97 12.92
C ARG A 106 15.72 -17.79 11.53
N GLY A 107 14.42 -18.01 11.39
CA GLY A 107 13.69 -17.78 10.15
C GLY A 107 13.67 -16.31 9.74
N LYS A 108 13.55 -15.39 10.71
CA LYS A 108 13.54 -13.94 10.50
C LYS A 108 14.90 -13.44 9.99
N PHE A 109 15.99 -13.84 10.64
CA PHE A 109 17.35 -13.50 10.17
C PHE A 109 17.66 -13.96 8.75
N LYS A 110 17.15 -15.14 8.34
CA LYS A 110 17.34 -15.64 6.97
C LYS A 110 16.57 -14.85 5.91
N ARG A 111 15.57 -14.06 6.31
CA ARG A 111 14.67 -13.32 5.41
C ARG A 111 14.63 -11.83 5.77
N VAL A 112 15.77 -11.29 6.20
CA VAL A 112 15.87 -9.91 6.71
C VAL A 112 15.31 -8.87 5.73
N ASP A 113 15.50 -9.06 4.41
CA ASP A 113 14.92 -8.18 3.39
C ASP A 113 13.38 -8.18 3.43
N GLY A 114 12.78 -9.36 3.62
CA GLY A 114 11.33 -9.49 3.75
C GLY A 114 10.79 -8.90 5.05
N GLU A 115 11.57 -9.02 6.13
CA GLU A 115 11.26 -8.37 7.41
C GLU A 115 11.39 -6.85 7.30
N PHE A 116 12.41 -6.32 6.61
CA PHE A 116 12.55 -4.89 6.33
C PHE A 116 11.33 -4.34 5.61
N LEU A 117 10.85 -5.01 4.55
CA LEU A 117 9.66 -4.59 3.83
C LEU A 117 8.40 -4.61 4.72
N SER A 118 8.31 -5.56 5.65
CA SER A 118 7.20 -5.61 6.61
C SER A 118 7.28 -4.50 7.65
N THR A 119 8.47 -4.18 8.15
CA THR A 119 8.71 -3.03 9.02
C THR A 119 8.39 -1.72 8.30
N LEU A 120 8.89 -1.56 7.07
CA LEU A 120 8.66 -0.37 6.24
C LEU A 120 7.18 -0.14 5.96
N GLN A 121 6.40 -1.19 5.74
CA GLN A 121 4.95 -1.10 5.50
C GLN A 121 4.12 -0.81 6.76
N SER A 122 4.71 -0.90 7.95
CA SER A 122 3.98 -0.68 9.20
C SER A 122 3.63 0.80 9.41
N ASP A 123 2.58 1.05 10.20
CA ASP A 123 2.13 2.39 10.60
C ASP A 123 3.25 3.18 11.29
N ALA A 124 4.14 2.49 12.01
CA ALA A 124 5.28 3.12 12.68
C ALA A 124 6.23 3.79 11.69
N CYS A 125 6.31 3.31 10.45
CA CYS A 125 7.20 3.85 9.42
C CYS A 125 6.48 4.75 8.42
N ARG A 126 5.23 5.14 8.67
CA ARG A 126 4.51 6.12 7.87
C ARG A 126 5.15 7.51 8.03
N ASP A 127 5.45 8.18 6.91
CA ASP A 127 5.96 9.56 6.89
C ASP A 127 4.87 10.61 6.66
N GLU A 128 3.80 10.22 5.95
CA GLU A 128 2.68 11.09 5.59
C GLU A 128 1.38 10.68 6.31
N THR A 129 0.30 11.43 6.12
CA THR A 129 -1.02 11.09 6.71
C THR A 129 -2.17 11.46 5.79
N ASN A 130 -2.05 11.10 4.51
CA ASN A 130 -3.17 11.11 3.59
C ASN A 130 -4.24 10.13 4.04
N PHE A 131 -5.48 10.49 3.76
CA PHE A 131 -6.64 9.65 4.03
C PHE A 131 -7.11 8.98 2.76
N VAL A 132 -7.50 7.71 2.87
CA VAL A 132 -8.16 6.96 1.79
C VAL A 132 -9.61 6.74 2.18
N PHE A 133 -10.51 7.32 1.41
CA PHE A 133 -11.93 7.01 1.43
C PHE A 133 -12.16 5.87 0.44
N ASP A 134 -12.54 4.70 0.96
CA ASP A 134 -12.86 3.51 0.18
C ASP A 134 -14.38 3.39 0.03
N LEU A 135 -14.87 3.51 -1.20
CA LEU A 135 -16.29 3.52 -1.55
C LEU A 135 -16.60 2.20 -2.25
N ASP A 136 -16.96 1.18 -1.47
CA ASP A 136 -17.38 -0.13 -1.97
C ASP A 136 -18.80 -0.06 -2.59
N ASP A 137 -18.98 -0.74 -3.72
CA ASP A 137 -20.22 -0.83 -4.52
C ASP A 137 -20.82 0.53 -4.95
N ALA A 138 -20.01 1.59 -4.89
CA ALA A 138 -20.42 2.97 -5.19
C ALA A 138 -20.39 3.29 -6.69
N THR A 139 -21.25 4.21 -7.10
CA THR A 139 -21.30 4.72 -8.48
C THR A 139 -20.32 5.88 -8.68
N ALA A 140 -20.07 6.22 -9.95
CA ALA A 140 -19.31 7.42 -10.32
C ALA A 140 -19.92 8.71 -9.71
N ALA A 141 -21.25 8.77 -9.60
CA ALA A 141 -21.97 9.91 -9.03
C ALA A 141 -21.78 10.02 -7.51
N ASP A 142 -21.71 8.89 -6.80
CA ASP A 142 -21.41 8.86 -5.36
C ASP A 142 -19.99 9.37 -5.12
N ARG A 143 -19.02 8.90 -5.93
CA ARG A 143 -17.64 9.41 -5.90
C ARG A 143 -17.58 10.91 -6.19
N ASP A 144 -18.31 11.40 -7.19
CA ASP A 144 -18.31 12.83 -7.55
C ASP A 144 -18.92 13.69 -6.43
N THR A 145 -19.99 13.20 -5.80
CA THR A 145 -20.64 13.84 -4.64
C THR A 145 -19.68 13.92 -3.46
N LEU A 146 -19.01 12.82 -3.11
CA LEU A 146 -18.02 12.82 -2.04
C LEU A 146 -16.86 13.78 -2.33
N VAL A 147 -16.36 13.80 -3.57
CA VAL A 147 -15.28 14.72 -3.98
C VAL A 147 -15.72 16.18 -3.83
N GLU A 148 -16.96 16.51 -4.18
CA GLU A 148 -17.51 17.85 -3.98
C GLU A 148 -17.58 18.22 -2.50
N ASP A 149 -18.08 17.33 -1.65
CA ASP A 149 -18.13 17.53 -0.20
C ASP A 149 -16.72 17.71 0.39
N LEU A 150 -15.75 16.87 -0.02
CA LEU A 150 -14.37 16.91 0.46
C LEU A 150 -13.64 18.21 0.10
N ARG A 151 -13.90 18.79 -1.08
CA ARG A 151 -13.30 20.06 -1.52
C ARG A 151 -13.64 21.24 -0.60
N GLY A 152 -14.69 21.14 0.20
CA GLY A 152 -15.00 22.11 1.24
C GLY A 152 -14.04 22.07 2.44
N HIS A 153 -13.27 20.99 2.60
CA HIS A 153 -12.46 20.72 3.80
C HIS A 153 -10.98 20.44 3.51
N THR A 154 -10.65 19.89 2.34
CA THR A 154 -9.30 19.42 2.01
C THR A 154 -9.06 19.36 0.50
N GLU A 155 -7.82 19.12 0.09
CA GLU A 155 -7.47 18.83 -1.31
C GLU A 155 -7.59 17.33 -1.60
N VAL A 156 -8.18 17.00 -2.76
CA VAL A 156 -8.27 15.63 -3.26
C VAL A 156 -7.05 15.35 -4.12
N ALA A 157 -6.11 14.57 -3.59
CA ALA A 157 -4.83 14.26 -4.23
C ALA A 157 -4.96 13.21 -5.34
N LEU A 158 -5.86 12.24 -5.18
CA LEU A 158 -6.06 11.18 -6.17
C LEU A 158 -7.49 10.65 -6.13
N THR A 159 -8.03 10.29 -7.28
CA THR A 159 -9.26 9.49 -7.36
C THR A 159 -9.03 8.31 -8.29
N ARG A 160 -9.40 7.12 -7.85
CA ARG A 160 -9.11 5.89 -8.58
C ARG A 160 -10.27 4.92 -8.53
N GLU A 161 -10.71 4.48 -9.71
CA GLU A 161 -11.64 3.37 -9.83
C GLU A 161 -10.97 2.07 -9.37
N THR A 162 -11.67 1.32 -8.55
CA THR A 162 -11.28 -0.02 -8.08
C THR A 162 -12.22 -1.05 -8.72
N PRO A 163 -11.95 -2.36 -8.57
CA PRO A 163 -12.79 -3.38 -9.18
C PRO A 163 -14.26 -3.33 -8.77
N ASN A 164 -14.55 -2.83 -7.57
CA ASN A 164 -15.89 -2.83 -6.99
C ASN A 164 -16.30 -1.43 -6.50
N GLY A 165 -15.69 -0.35 -6.99
CA GLY A 165 -15.96 0.98 -6.44
C GLY A 165 -14.86 1.99 -6.70
N TYR A 166 -14.57 2.84 -5.71
CA TYR A 166 -13.61 3.93 -5.85
C TYR A 166 -12.77 4.12 -4.59
N HIS A 167 -11.50 4.49 -4.79
CA HIS A 167 -10.68 5.12 -3.78
C HIS A 167 -10.61 6.61 -4.06
N VAL A 168 -10.84 7.43 -3.04
CA VAL A 168 -10.55 8.88 -3.06
C VAL A 168 -9.51 9.16 -1.99
N VAL A 169 -8.38 9.74 -2.39
CA VAL A 169 -7.27 10.07 -1.48
C VAL A 169 -7.21 11.57 -1.27
N THR A 170 -7.09 12.01 -0.03
CA THR A 170 -7.01 13.42 0.32
C THR A 170 -5.82 13.74 1.20
N GLU A 171 -5.44 15.01 1.21
CA GLU A 171 -4.61 15.56 2.27
C GLU A 171 -5.29 15.42 3.65
N PRO A 172 -4.53 15.37 4.75
CA PRO A 172 -5.08 15.30 6.10
C PRO A 172 -5.92 16.53 6.46
N PHE A 173 -7.06 16.30 7.10
CA PHE A 173 -7.94 17.35 7.64
C PHE A 173 -8.72 16.84 8.86
N ASN A 174 -9.55 17.68 9.47
CA ASN A 174 -10.46 17.22 10.54
C ASN A 174 -11.66 16.47 9.96
N TYR A 175 -11.52 15.17 9.71
CA TYR A 175 -12.58 14.34 9.11
C TYR A 175 -13.85 14.21 9.99
N ASN A 176 -13.81 14.59 11.27
CA ASN A 176 -15.02 14.62 12.11
C ASN A 176 -15.99 15.75 11.72
N GLU A 177 -15.54 16.73 10.93
CA GLU A 177 -16.36 17.82 10.41
C GLU A 177 -17.00 17.48 9.05
N LEU A 178 -16.54 16.40 8.40
CA LEU A 178 -17.12 15.95 7.13
C LEU A 178 -18.53 15.42 7.35
N THR A 179 -19.49 15.99 6.65
CA THR A 179 -20.86 15.46 6.57
C THR A 179 -21.17 15.19 5.11
N THR A 180 -21.50 13.94 4.78
CA THR A 180 -21.86 13.52 3.43
C THR A 180 -22.92 12.42 3.48
N ALA A 181 -23.70 12.30 2.42
CA ALA A 181 -24.70 11.24 2.27
C ALA A 181 -24.10 9.95 1.65
N VAL A 182 -22.84 10.00 1.21
CA VAL A 182 -22.14 8.88 0.58
C VAL A 182 -21.59 7.95 1.66
N GLU A 183 -21.84 6.65 1.54
CA GLU A 183 -21.22 5.65 2.41
C GLU A 183 -19.75 5.43 2.01
N TYR A 184 -18.86 5.39 3.00
CA TYR A 184 -17.42 5.15 2.79
C TYR A 184 -16.79 4.47 4.01
N GLU A 185 -15.67 3.78 3.80
CA GLU A 185 -14.73 3.38 4.84
C GLU A 185 -13.54 4.36 4.83
N LEU A 186 -13.30 5.06 5.95
CA LEU A 186 -12.14 5.94 6.10
C LEU A 186 -10.94 5.16 6.62
N LYS A 187 -9.83 5.26 5.88
CA LYS A 187 -8.54 4.68 6.24
C LYS A 187 -7.51 5.79 6.40
N THR A 188 -6.93 5.93 7.59
CA THR A 188 -5.84 6.90 7.82
C THR A 188 -4.49 6.42 7.28
N ASP A 189 -4.43 5.15 6.90
CA ASP A 189 -3.37 4.56 6.10
C ASP A 189 -3.93 3.39 5.30
N GLY A 190 -3.31 3.08 4.17
CA GLY A 190 -3.80 2.00 3.34
C GLY A 190 -3.05 1.89 2.02
N MET A 191 -3.69 1.24 1.07
CA MET A 191 -3.16 1.07 -0.26
C MET A 191 -4.19 1.48 -1.31
N VAL A 192 -3.74 2.17 -2.34
CA VAL A 192 -4.54 2.55 -3.50
C VAL A 192 -4.42 1.47 -4.56
N PHE A 193 -5.55 1.05 -5.14
CA PHE A 193 -5.56 0.11 -6.25
C PHE A 193 -4.94 0.76 -7.49
N VAL A 194 -3.97 0.07 -8.10
CA VAL A 194 -3.34 0.53 -9.34
C VAL A 194 -3.99 -0.17 -10.52
N SER A 195 -3.89 -1.50 -10.59
CA SER A 195 -4.45 -2.30 -11.68
C SER A 195 -4.55 -3.76 -11.28
N TYR A 196 -5.17 -4.56 -12.14
CA TYR A 196 -4.91 -5.99 -12.13
C TYR A 196 -3.59 -6.31 -12.84
N LEU A 197 -2.97 -7.42 -12.44
CA LEU A 197 -1.87 -8.06 -13.14
C LEU A 197 -2.27 -9.53 -13.37
N ASP A 198 -2.07 -9.98 -14.59
CA ASP A 198 -2.32 -11.37 -14.95
C ASP A 198 -1.05 -12.21 -14.70
N GLY A 199 -1.28 -13.43 -14.21
CA GLY A 199 -0.30 -14.50 -14.08
C GLY A 199 0.05 -15.16 -15.42
#